data_AF-A0A955BNS5-F1
#
_entry.id   AF-A0A955BNS5-F1
#
_cell.length_a   1.000
_cell.length_b   1.000
_cell.length_c   1.000
_cell.angle_alpha   90.00
_cell.angle_beta   90.00
_cell.angle_gamma   90.00
#
_symmetry.space_group_name_H-M   'P 1'
#
loop_
_entity.id
_entity.type
_entity.pdbx_description
1 polymer ?
#
loop_
_entity_poly.entity_id
_entity_poly.type
_entity_poly.pdbx_seq_one_letter_code
_entity_poly.pdbx_strand_id
1 'polypeptide(L)'
;TDKEKEQRDSLARLVKGNHRPANIYNGVLKSHLGYGIRGAIWYQGESNAPRAYQYRDLFPLMIRTWRDEWGIGDFPFYWVQLADFRDEKDSPGESDWAELREAQTMSQALPHTGQAVIIDIGEGKDIHPKNKIDVGRRLARLALADVYGIEIASRSPEYASMKISENKVVLSFN
;
A
#
# COMPACT_ATOMS: atom_id res chain seq x y z
N THR A 1 12.67 33.91 16.27
CA THR A 1 13.63 33.71 15.17
C THR A 1 12.89 33.24 13.92
N ASP A 2 13.45 33.39 12.73
CA ASP A 2 12.79 32.92 11.50
C ASP A 2 12.52 31.41 11.50
N LYS A 3 13.41 30.63 12.15
CA LYS A 3 13.21 29.19 12.41
C LYS A 3 11.96 28.88 13.23
N GLU A 4 11.70 29.63 14.29
CA GLU A 4 10.49 29.45 15.12
C GLU A 4 9.21 29.79 14.34
N LYS A 5 9.29 30.77 13.44
CA LYS A 5 8.17 31.15 12.57
C LYS A 5 7.89 30.07 11.53
N GLU A 6 8.92 29.53 10.87
CA GLU A 6 8.80 28.37 9.98
C GLU A 6 8.23 27.13 10.69
N GLN A 7 8.70 26.84 11.91
CA GLN A 7 8.16 25.75 12.71
C GLN A 7 6.68 25.97 13.04
N ARG A 8 6.30 27.20 13.42
CA ARG A 8 4.91 27.55 13.73
C ARG A 8 4.01 27.47 12.51
N ASP A 9 4.47 27.94 11.36
CA ASP A 9 3.71 27.90 10.11
C ASP A 9 3.57 26.46 9.58
N SER A 10 4.60 25.64 9.75
CA SER A 10 4.56 24.19 9.50
C SER A 10 3.53 23.49 10.41
N LEU A 11 3.56 23.76 11.71
CA LEU A 11 2.58 23.24 12.66
C LEU A 11 1.15 23.70 12.35
N ALA A 12 0.97 24.99 12.00
CA ALA A 12 -0.32 25.54 11.61
C ALA A 12 -0.91 24.86 10.37
N ARG A 13 -0.05 24.47 9.41
CA ARG A 13 -0.44 23.70 8.22
C ARG A 13 -0.86 22.28 8.57
N LEU A 14 -0.14 21.64 9.49
CA LEU A 14 -0.47 20.30 9.99
C LEU A 14 -1.82 20.27 10.70
N VAL A 15 -2.25 21.36 11.35
CA VAL A 15 -3.53 21.42 12.07
C VAL A 15 -4.68 22.05 11.26
N LYS A 16 -4.60 22.10 9.92
CA LYS A 16 -5.66 22.66 9.07
C LYS A 16 -6.17 21.67 8.03
N GLY A 17 -7.50 21.62 7.86
CA GLY A 17 -8.16 20.81 6.84
C GLY A 17 -7.93 19.30 7.02
N ASN A 18 -7.88 18.57 5.89
CA ASN A 18 -7.76 17.11 5.89
C ASN A 18 -6.39 16.58 6.34
N HIS A 19 -5.39 17.45 6.48
CA HIS A 19 -4.03 17.09 6.91
C HIS A 19 -3.87 16.96 8.42
N ARG A 20 -4.92 17.29 9.19
CA ARG A 20 -4.94 17.10 10.64
C ARG A 20 -4.61 15.65 10.99
N PRO A 21 -3.67 15.40 11.92
CA PRO A 21 -3.41 14.05 12.41
C PRO A 21 -4.71 13.37 12.84
N ALA A 22 -4.85 12.10 12.46
CA ALA A 22 -6.02 11.26 12.73
C ALA A 22 -7.36 11.79 12.20
N ASN A 23 -7.40 12.76 11.27
CA ASN A 23 -8.66 13.30 10.76
C ASN A 23 -9.54 12.25 10.05
N ILE A 24 -8.96 11.48 9.12
CA ILE A 24 -9.70 10.40 8.42
C ILE A 24 -10.06 9.29 9.41
N TYR A 25 -9.15 8.95 10.31
CA TYR A 25 -9.41 7.95 11.35
C TYR A 25 -10.60 8.35 12.24
N ASN A 26 -10.57 9.52 12.86
CA ASN A 26 -11.63 9.97 13.78
C ASN A 26 -12.93 10.36 13.05
N GLY A 27 -12.82 10.97 11.87
CA GLY A 27 -13.95 11.51 11.12
C GLY A 27 -14.65 10.51 10.22
N VAL A 28 -14.00 9.41 9.85
CA VAL A 28 -14.56 8.40 8.94
C VAL A 28 -14.49 7.00 9.56
N LEU A 29 -13.30 6.51 9.91
CA LEU A 29 -13.15 5.12 10.34
C LEU A 29 -13.86 4.83 11.67
N LYS A 30 -13.62 5.68 12.68
CA LYS A 30 -14.05 5.47 14.06
C LYS A 30 -15.56 5.31 14.21
N SER A 31 -16.35 5.99 13.38
CA SER A 31 -17.82 5.86 13.41
C SER A 31 -18.33 4.52 12.87
N HIS A 32 -17.48 3.74 12.20
CA HIS A 32 -17.80 2.42 11.64
C HIS A 32 -17.28 1.27 12.51
N LEU A 33 -16.51 1.56 13.56
CA LEU A 33 -16.13 0.56 14.55
C LEU A 33 -17.39 0.00 15.22
N GLY A 34 -17.46 -1.32 15.36
CA GLY A 34 -18.64 -2.03 15.89
C GLY A 34 -19.66 -2.48 14.84
N TYR A 35 -19.55 -2.01 13.60
CA TYR A 35 -20.27 -2.63 12.48
C TYR A 35 -19.54 -3.90 12.01
N GLY A 36 -20.31 -4.85 11.48
CA GLY A 36 -19.76 -6.06 10.87
C GLY A 36 -18.86 -5.70 9.69
N ILE A 37 -17.64 -6.24 9.68
CA ILE A 37 -16.67 -6.08 8.60
C ILE A 37 -16.27 -7.47 8.09
N ARG A 38 -16.18 -7.62 6.77
CA ARG A 38 -15.64 -8.85 6.14
C ARG A 38 -14.20 -8.68 5.68
N GLY A 39 -13.76 -7.45 5.46
CA GLY A 39 -12.40 -7.10 5.09
C GLY A 39 -12.29 -5.62 4.76
N ALA A 40 -11.06 -5.17 4.47
CA ALA A 40 -10.77 -3.81 4.05
C ALA A 40 -10.04 -3.79 2.70
N ILE A 41 -10.32 -2.75 1.91
CA ILE A 41 -9.56 -2.41 0.70
C ILE A 41 -8.88 -1.05 0.95
N TRP A 42 -7.58 -0.98 0.68
CA TRP A 42 -6.78 0.22 0.84
C TRP A 42 -6.05 0.59 -0.44
N TYR A 43 -6.20 1.84 -0.88
CA TYR A 43 -5.40 2.38 -1.97
C TYR A 43 -4.90 3.76 -1.57
N GLN A 44 -3.67 3.77 -1.04
CA GLN A 44 -2.92 4.96 -0.70
C GLN A 44 -1.44 4.61 -0.68
N GLY A 45 -0.61 5.62 -0.84
CA GLY A 45 0.82 5.57 -0.56
C GLY A 45 1.56 6.73 -1.20
N GLU A 46 0.98 7.38 -2.20
CA GLU A 46 1.59 8.37 -3.07
C GLU A 46 2.31 9.49 -2.28
N SER A 47 1.66 10.01 -1.24
CA SER A 47 2.22 11.05 -0.36
C SER A 47 3.28 10.55 0.62
N ASN A 48 3.49 9.24 0.69
CA ASN A 48 4.47 8.57 1.54
C ASN A 48 5.71 8.12 0.76
N ALA A 49 5.77 8.28 -0.57
CA ALA A 49 6.92 7.86 -1.38
C ALA A 49 8.27 8.38 -0.85
N PRO A 50 8.42 9.68 -0.52
CA PRO A 50 9.66 10.20 0.06
C PRO A 50 10.02 9.64 1.45
N ARG A 51 9.13 8.86 2.07
CA ARG A 51 9.25 8.24 3.39
C ARG A 51 8.93 6.74 3.35
N ALA A 52 9.24 6.08 2.24
CA ALA A 52 8.97 4.66 2.02
C ALA A 52 9.48 3.76 3.16
N TYR A 53 10.70 4.01 3.66
CA TYR A 53 11.25 3.29 4.80
C TYR A 53 10.38 3.40 6.06
N GLN A 54 9.84 4.59 6.35
CA GLN A 54 8.88 4.77 7.45
C GLN A 54 7.56 4.03 7.19
N TYR A 55 7.14 3.95 5.93
CA TYR A 55 5.91 3.26 5.54
C TYR A 55 5.96 1.74 5.81
N ARG A 56 7.17 1.14 5.80
CA ARG A 56 7.40 -0.27 6.17
C ARG A 56 6.91 -0.59 7.59
N ASP A 57 6.93 0.39 8.50
CA ASP A 57 6.40 0.25 9.86
C ASP A 57 4.96 0.74 9.97
N LEU A 58 4.67 1.91 9.38
CA LEU A 58 3.37 2.57 9.55
C LEU A 58 2.20 1.80 8.94
N PHE A 59 2.40 1.19 7.76
CA PHE A 59 1.29 0.50 7.09
C PHE A 59 0.91 -0.81 7.79
N PRO A 60 1.85 -1.71 8.15
CA PRO A 60 1.54 -2.85 9.01
C PRO A 60 0.97 -2.46 10.38
N LEU A 61 1.46 -1.36 10.98
CA LEU A 61 0.92 -0.85 12.23
C LEU A 61 -0.55 -0.43 12.08
N MET A 62 -0.91 0.25 10.99
CA MET A 62 -2.29 0.65 10.70
C MET A 62 -3.20 -0.58 10.57
N ILE A 63 -2.77 -1.61 9.84
CA ILE A 63 -3.53 -2.85 9.67
C ILE A 63 -3.78 -3.53 11.02
N ARG A 64 -2.72 -3.69 11.84
CA ARG A 64 -2.84 -4.26 13.19
C ARG A 64 -3.77 -3.46 14.07
N THR A 65 -3.64 -2.13 14.06
CA THR A 65 -4.49 -1.23 14.84
C THR A 65 -5.96 -1.41 14.49
N TRP A 66 -6.30 -1.51 13.19
CA TRP A 66 -7.70 -1.71 12.79
C TRP A 66 -8.19 -3.09 13.26
N ARG A 67 -7.40 -4.15 13.09
CA ARG A 67 -7.76 -5.48 13.58
C ARG A 67 -7.99 -5.52 15.08
N ASP A 68 -7.14 -4.85 15.85
CA ASP A 68 -7.27 -4.73 17.30
C ASP A 68 -8.55 -3.98 17.70
N GLU A 69 -8.87 -2.88 17.01
CA GLU A 69 -10.07 -2.09 17.31
C GLU A 69 -11.38 -2.77 16.95
N TRP A 70 -11.39 -3.57 15.88
CA TRP A 70 -12.55 -4.40 15.55
C TRP A 70 -12.68 -5.62 16.47
N GLY A 71 -11.56 -6.14 16.99
CA GLY A 71 -11.56 -7.24 17.96
C GLY A 71 -12.08 -8.57 17.43
N ILE A 72 -12.07 -8.79 16.11
CA ILE A 72 -12.55 -10.03 15.46
C ILE A 72 -11.42 -10.86 14.84
N GLY A 73 -10.17 -10.57 15.18
CA GLY A 73 -8.98 -11.24 14.66
C GLY A 73 -8.51 -10.67 13.32
N ASP A 74 -7.72 -11.48 12.60
CA ASP A 74 -7.07 -11.07 11.34
C ASP A 74 -8.03 -11.08 10.15
N PHE A 75 -8.98 -10.13 10.10
CA PHE A 75 -9.83 -10.01 8.92
C PHE A 75 -9.02 -9.69 7.65
N PRO A 76 -9.49 -10.12 6.47
CA PRO A 76 -8.85 -9.84 5.17
C PRO A 76 -8.53 -8.37 4.94
N PHE A 77 -7.28 -8.07 4.60
CA PHE A 77 -6.84 -6.71 4.28
C PHE A 77 -6.13 -6.69 2.93
N TYR A 78 -6.75 -6.07 1.93
CA TYR A 78 -6.22 -6.00 0.58
C TYR A 78 -5.85 -4.58 0.19
N TRP A 79 -4.77 -4.42 -0.58
CA TRP A 79 -4.38 -3.10 -1.07
C TRP A 79 -3.93 -3.12 -2.51
N VAL A 80 -3.87 -1.92 -3.08
CA VAL A 80 -3.34 -1.68 -4.42
C VAL A 80 -1.88 -1.26 -4.28
N GLN A 81 -0.95 -2.01 -4.90
CA GLN A 81 0.42 -1.52 -5.09
C GLN A 81 0.36 -0.28 -5.98
N LEU A 82 1.14 0.76 -5.69
CA LEU A 82 1.09 1.95 -6.56
C LEU A 82 1.41 1.59 -8.02
N ALA A 83 0.69 2.25 -8.92
CA ALA A 83 0.83 2.08 -10.36
C ALA A 83 2.18 2.59 -10.87
N ASP A 84 2.45 2.39 -12.16
CA ASP A 84 3.55 3.09 -12.81
C ASP A 84 3.36 4.62 -12.73
N PHE A 85 4.42 5.31 -12.34
CA PHE A 85 4.51 6.75 -12.21
C PHE A 85 5.99 7.13 -12.07
N ARG A 86 6.33 8.36 -12.49
CA ARG A 86 7.68 8.95 -12.65
C ARG A 86 8.23 8.73 -14.06
N ASP A 87 9.19 9.59 -14.43
CA ASP A 87 9.91 9.46 -15.70
C ASP A 87 10.81 8.23 -15.69
N GLU A 88 10.87 7.55 -16.83
CA GLU A 88 11.83 6.48 -17.08
C GLU A 88 13.26 7.02 -16.99
N LYS A 89 14.17 6.21 -16.45
CA LYS A 89 15.60 6.52 -16.37
C LYS A 89 16.37 5.51 -17.20
N ASP A 90 17.34 5.99 -17.98
CA ASP A 90 18.19 5.14 -18.83
C ASP A 90 19.07 4.15 -18.04
N SER A 91 19.28 4.39 -16.76
CA SER A 91 20.06 3.53 -15.88
C SER A 91 19.35 3.29 -14.54
N PRO A 92 19.50 2.08 -13.95
CA PRO A 92 19.00 1.81 -12.61
C PRO A 92 19.59 2.77 -11.58
N GLY A 93 18.78 3.17 -10.60
CA GLY A 93 19.22 4.01 -9.49
C GLY A 93 18.11 4.23 -8.48
N GLU A 94 18.38 5.09 -7.50
CA GLU A 94 17.44 5.40 -6.41
C GLU A 94 16.07 5.85 -6.93
N SER A 95 15.02 5.31 -6.33
CA SER A 95 13.63 5.58 -6.68
C SER A 95 12.72 5.47 -5.45
N ASP A 96 12.25 6.61 -4.96
CA ASP A 96 11.30 6.69 -3.85
C ASP A 96 10.00 5.92 -4.14
N TRP A 97 9.59 5.91 -5.41
CA TRP A 97 8.42 5.18 -5.89
C TRP A 97 8.62 3.67 -5.89
N ALA A 98 9.81 3.19 -6.27
CA ALA A 98 10.13 1.76 -6.19
C ALA A 98 10.19 1.30 -4.72
N GLU A 99 10.87 2.09 -3.87
CA GLU A 99 10.99 1.81 -2.43
C GLU A 99 9.63 1.74 -1.73
N LEU A 100 8.69 2.60 -2.11
CA LEU A 100 7.35 2.56 -1.53
C LEU A 100 6.55 1.33 -1.97
N ARG A 101 6.67 0.93 -3.24
CA ARG A 101 6.01 -0.30 -3.73
C ARG A 101 6.57 -1.53 -3.03
N GLU A 102 7.89 -1.56 -2.80
CA GLU A 102 8.52 -2.60 -1.97
C GLU A 102 7.97 -2.56 -0.53
N ALA A 103 7.87 -1.39 0.10
CA ALA A 103 7.28 -1.26 1.44
C ALA A 103 5.83 -1.77 1.51
N GLN A 104 5.03 -1.53 0.47
CA GLN A 104 3.69 -2.11 0.34
C GLN A 104 3.76 -3.64 0.21
N THR A 105 4.68 -4.19 -0.58
CA THR A 105 4.86 -5.65 -0.74
C THR A 105 5.34 -6.31 0.55
N MET A 106 6.27 -5.70 1.29
CA MET A 106 6.76 -6.21 2.58
C MET A 106 5.63 -6.34 3.61
N SER A 107 4.56 -5.55 3.49
CA SER A 107 3.39 -5.63 4.37
C SER A 107 2.59 -6.93 4.20
N GLN A 108 2.84 -7.70 3.14
CA GLN A 108 2.29 -9.06 2.96
C GLN A 108 2.82 -10.06 4.02
N ALA A 109 3.82 -9.69 4.82
CA ALA A 109 4.24 -10.48 5.98
C ALA A 109 3.15 -10.64 7.05
N LEU A 110 2.09 -9.81 7.02
CA LEU A 110 0.92 -9.98 7.89
C LEU A 110 -0.03 -11.06 7.36
N PRO A 111 -0.68 -11.84 8.24
CA PRO A 111 -1.63 -12.88 7.82
C PRO A 111 -2.89 -12.27 7.17
N HIS A 112 -3.54 -13.05 6.31
CA HIS A 112 -4.78 -12.67 5.61
C HIS A 112 -4.67 -11.32 4.90
N THR A 113 -3.57 -11.15 4.18
CA THR A 113 -3.30 -9.98 3.37
C THR A 113 -3.09 -10.34 1.90
N GLY A 114 -3.23 -9.34 1.04
CA GLY A 114 -3.00 -9.51 -0.40
C GLY A 114 -2.83 -8.18 -1.10
N GLN A 115 -1.99 -8.18 -2.13
CA GLN A 115 -1.66 -7.00 -2.90
C GLN A 115 -2.12 -7.16 -4.35
N ALA A 116 -2.96 -6.24 -4.82
CA ALA A 116 -3.23 -6.06 -6.24
C ALA A 116 -2.08 -5.23 -6.84
N VAL A 117 -1.17 -5.89 -7.56
CA VAL A 117 -0.14 -5.22 -8.36
C VAL A 117 -0.83 -4.57 -9.56
N ILE A 118 -0.53 -3.30 -9.86
CA ILE A 118 -1.14 -2.56 -10.98
C ILE A 118 -0.12 -1.70 -11.77
N ILE A 119 1.16 -2.00 -11.64
CA ILE A 119 2.24 -1.29 -12.34
C ILE A 119 2.01 -1.28 -13.86
N ASP A 120 1.44 -2.35 -14.41
CA ASP A 120 1.22 -2.56 -15.85
C ASP A 120 -0.02 -1.85 -16.43
N ILE A 121 -0.89 -1.30 -15.57
CA ILE A 121 -2.15 -0.64 -15.98
C ILE A 121 -2.23 0.81 -15.50
N GLY A 122 -1.10 1.40 -15.13
CA GLY A 122 -0.95 2.82 -14.86
C GLY A 122 -0.51 3.62 -16.08
N GLU A 123 -0.44 4.94 -15.90
CA GLU A 123 0.11 5.85 -16.89
C GLU A 123 1.31 6.59 -16.25
N GLY A 124 2.55 6.34 -16.68
CA GLY A 124 3.76 6.86 -16.01
C GLY A 124 3.81 8.39 -15.79
N LYS A 125 3.05 9.16 -16.58
CA LYS A 125 2.93 10.63 -16.46
C LYS A 125 1.70 11.11 -15.68
N ASP A 126 0.83 10.22 -15.23
CA ASP A 126 -0.37 10.52 -14.44
C ASP A 126 -0.44 9.64 -13.20
N ILE A 127 -0.37 10.27 -12.04
CA ILE A 127 -0.44 9.57 -10.76
C ILE A 127 -1.83 8.94 -10.50
N HIS A 128 -2.86 9.28 -11.30
CA HIS A 128 -4.23 8.81 -11.15
C HIS A 128 -4.59 7.80 -12.24
N PRO A 129 -4.33 6.48 -12.05
CA PRO A 129 -4.54 5.51 -13.11
C PRO A 129 -6.00 5.44 -13.54
N LYS A 130 -6.28 5.51 -14.84
CA LYS A 130 -7.66 5.61 -15.35
C LYS A 130 -8.41 4.27 -15.30
N ASN A 131 -7.70 3.16 -15.46
CA ASN A 131 -8.29 1.82 -15.48
C ASN A 131 -8.64 1.32 -14.06
N LYS A 132 -9.63 1.94 -13.41
CA LYS A 132 -10.09 1.52 -12.07
C LYS A 132 -10.85 0.19 -12.07
N ILE A 133 -11.41 -0.22 -13.21
CA ILE A 133 -12.17 -1.47 -13.33
C ILE A 133 -11.24 -2.67 -13.12
N ASP A 134 -10.09 -2.70 -13.79
CA ASP A 134 -9.18 -3.83 -13.66
C ASP A 134 -8.48 -3.86 -12.30
N VAL A 135 -8.23 -2.69 -11.70
CA VAL A 135 -7.79 -2.59 -10.29
C VAL A 135 -8.79 -3.28 -9.36
N GLY A 136 -10.08 -2.94 -9.50
CA GLY A 136 -11.16 -3.55 -8.71
C GLY A 136 -11.29 -5.05 -8.96
N ARG A 137 -11.14 -5.51 -10.21
CA ARG A 137 -11.16 -6.95 -10.54
C ARG A 137 -10.01 -7.72 -9.90
N ARG A 138 -8.80 -7.14 -9.83
CA ARG A 138 -7.64 -7.76 -9.16
C ARG A 138 -7.90 -7.91 -7.66
N LEU A 139 -8.41 -6.86 -7.01
CA LEU A 139 -8.80 -6.93 -5.59
C LEU A 139 -9.93 -7.94 -5.34
N ALA A 140 -10.94 -7.98 -6.21
CA ALA A 140 -12.04 -8.93 -6.10
C ALA A 140 -11.55 -10.37 -6.21
N ARG A 141 -10.58 -10.67 -7.09
CA ARG A 141 -10.00 -12.01 -7.20
C ARG A 141 -9.30 -12.47 -5.91
N LEU A 142 -8.58 -11.56 -5.22
CA LEU A 142 -8.01 -11.86 -3.91
C LEU A 142 -9.10 -12.27 -2.91
N ALA A 143 -10.18 -11.49 -2.82
CA ALA A 143 -11.29 -11.81 -1.94
C ALA A 143 -11.99 -13.13 -2.31
N LEU A 144 -12.29 -13.34 -3.60
CA LEU A 144 -12.97 -14.55 -4.08
C LEU A 144 -12.17 -15.82 -3.76
N ALA A 145 -10.85 -15.79 -3.96
CA ALA A 145 -9.99 -16.91 -3.63
C ALA A 145 -9.84 -17.10 -2.11
N ASP A 146 -9.35 -16.08 -1.41
CA ASP A 146 -8.91 -16.21 -0.01
C ASP A 146 -10.09 -16.26 0.98
N VAL A 147 -11.23 -15.62 0.66
CA VAL A 147 -12.37 -15.46 1.59
C VAL A 147 -13.55 -16.35 1.24
N TYR A 148 -13.75 -16.61 -0.06
CA TYR A 148 -14.91 -17.34 -0.56
C TYR A 148 -14.56 -18.73 -1.13
N GLY A 149 -13.27 -19.11 -1.14
CA GLY A 149 -12.83 -20.44 -1.56
C GLY A 149 -13.07 -20.74 -3.04
N ILE A 150 -13.17 -19.70 -3.87
CA ILE A 150 -13.34 -19.87 -5.31
C ILE A 150 -11.97 -20.13 -5.93
N GLU A 151 -11.86 -21.25 -6.65
CA GLU A 151 -10.65 -21.58 -7.40
C GLU A 151 -10.49 -20.63 -8.59
N ILE A 152 -9.65 -19.61 -8.42
CA ILE A 152 -9.34 -18.61 -9.44
C ILE A 152 -7.91 -18.13 -9.27
N ALA A 153 -7.22 -17.87 -10.39
CA ALA A 153 -5.93 -17.20 -10.35
C ALA A 153 -6.09 -15.79 -9.74
N SER A 154 -5.55 -15.60 -8.54
CA SER A 154 -5.70 -14.38 -7.75
C SER A 154 -4.38 -13.70 -7.38
N ARG A 155 -3.27 -14.46 -7.36
CA ARG A 155 -1.94 -13.97 -6.99
C ARG A 155 -1.01 -13.91 -8.20
N SER A 156 -0.13 -12.91 -8.18
CA SER A 156 0.98 -12.78 -9.13
C SER A 156 2.21 -13.52 -8.59
N PRO A 157 3.18 -13.90 -9.45
CA PRO A 157 4.42 -14.48 -8.97
C PRO A 157 5.12 -13.55 -7.97
N GLU A 158 5.49 -14.09 -6.81
CA GLU A 158 6.15 -13.33 -5.76
C GLU A 158 7.63 -13.69 -5.71
N TYR A 159 8.51 -12.68 -5.68
CA TYR A 159 9.95 -12.91 -5.58
C TYR A 159 10.26 -13.77 -4.35
N ALA A 160 10.89 -14.91 -4.58
CA ALA A 160 11.23 -15.88 -3.54
C ALA A 160 12.72 -15.84 -3.20
N SER A 161 13.59 -15.87 -4.21
CA SER A 161 15.04 -15.85 -3.98
C SER A 161 15.84 -15.44 -5.21
N MET A 162 17.10 -15.09 -4.97
CA MET A 162 18.09 -14.78 -5.99
C MET A 162 19.35 -15.60 -5.73
N LYS A 163 19.90 -16.21 -6.79
CA LYS A 163 21.21 -16.85 -6.77
C LYS A 163 22.10 -16.28 -7.86
N ILE A 164 23.27 -15.81 -7.47
CA ILE A 164 24.32 -15.39 -8.42
C ILE A 164 25.14 -16.64 -8.79
N SER A 165 25.29 -16.89 -10.09
CA SER A 165 26.08 -17.99 -10.63
C SER A 165 26.95 -17.45 -11.75
N GLU A 166 28.25 -17.29 -11.48
CA GLU A 166 29.22 -16.68 -12.40
C GLU A 166 28.73 -15.31 -12.92
N ASN A 167 28.42 -15.22 -14.21
CA ASN A 167 27.93 -14.02 -14.90
C ASN A 167 26.40 -13.98 -15.04
N LYS A 168 25.65 -14.78 -14.26
CA LYS A 168 24.19 -14.87 -14.31
C LYS A 168 23.57 -14.64 -12.94
N VAL A 169 22.37 -14.07 -12.96
CA VAL A 169 21.47 -13.95 -11.80
C VAL A 169 20.25 -14.81 -12.08
N VAL A 170 19.98 -15.79 -11.22
CA VAL A 170 18.79 -16.66 -11.29
C VAL A 170 17.81 -16.21 -10.23
N LEU A 171 16.60 -15.83 -10.65
CA LEU A 171 15.51 -15.44 -9.77
C LEU A 171 14.49 -16.58 -9.69
N SER A 172 13.97 -16.83 -8.50
CA SER A 172 12.86 -17.75 -8.27
C SER A 172 11.65 -16.98 -7.77
N PHE A 173 10.47 -17.44 -8.17
CA PHE A 173 9.18 -16.88 -7.78
C PHE A 173 8.27 -18.00 -7.29
N ASN A 174 7.41 -17.70 -6.32
CA ASN A 174 6.34 -18.58 -5.87
C ASN A 174 5.05 -18.34 -6.65
#